data_AF-A0A916TM44-F1
#
_entry.id   AF-A0A916TM44-F1
#
_cell.length_a   1.000
_cell.length_b   1.000
_cell.length_c   1.000
_cell.angle_alpha   90.00
_cell.angle_beta   90.00
_cell.angle_gamma   90.00
#
_symmetry.space_group_name_H-M   'P 1'
#
loop_
_entity.id
_entity.type
_entity.pdbx_description
1 polymer ?
#
loop_
_entity_poly.entity_id
_entity_poly.type
_entity_poly.pdbx_seq_one_letter_code
_entity_poly.pdbx_strand_id
1 'polypeptide(L)'
;MRRSSKDIERIYHLQRQIYLFSQWLLQKLDAQAETLTEKERRILTALSGGELAQHDRFIANAAERLRKILHELMEITAAREKMNAEFSRQMMLLKTMEERLRKIRMDEARQAEQQSLLDLMDIRFR
;
A
#
# COMPACT_ATOMS: atom_id res chain seq x y z
N MET A 1 15.84 25.06 13.79
CA MET A 1 15.27 25.36 12.46
C MET A 1 13.95 24.60 12.31
N ARG A 2 12.80 25.28 12.32
CA ARG A 2 11.50 24.65 12.03
C ARG A 2 11.50 24.25 10.54
N ARG A 3 11.16 23.00 10.20
CA ARG A 3 10.96 22.59 8.80
C ARG A 3 9.94 23.52 8.17
N SER A 4 10.22 24.04 6.98
CA SER A 4 9.28 24.91 6.27
C SER A 4 8.01 24.13 5.92
N SER A 5 6.86 24.79 5.90
CA SER A 5 5.58 24.21 5.45
C SER A 5 5.72 23.51 4.09
N LYS A 6 6.52 24.08 3.19
CA LYS A 6 6.88 23.49 1.89
C LYS A 6 7.61 22.14 2.00
N ASP A 7 8.50 21.97 2.98
CA ASP A 7 9.23 20.71 3.18
C ASP A 7 8.28 19.60 3.66
N ILE A 8 7.34 19.97 4.52
CA ILE A 8 6.36 19.02 5.07
C ILE A 8 5.35 18.63 3.98
N GLU A 9 4.94 19.55 3.12
CA GLU A 9 4.12 19.26 1.94
C GLU A 9 4.82 18.30 0.98
N ARG A 10 6.11 18.53 0.71
CA ARG A 10 6.90 17.62 -0.16
C ARG A 10 6.95 16.21 0.41
N ILE A 11 7.23 16.07 1.71
CA ILE A 11 7.27 14.75 2.36
C ILE A 11 5.87 14.12 2.35
N TYR A 12 4.81 14.89 2.56
CA TYR A 12 3.43 14.40 2.51
C TYR A 12 3.07 13.85 1.12
N HIS A 13 3.46 14.55 0.05
CA HIS A 13 3.26 14.08 -1.31
C HIS A 13 4.00 12.78 -1.61
N LEU A 14 5.26 12.66 -1.19
CA LEU A 14 6.03 11.43 -1.33
C LEU A 14 5.36 10.27 -0.57
N GLN A 15 4.93 10.51 0.67
CA GLN A 15 4.24 9.50 1.46
C GLN A 15 2.93 9.06 0.79
N ARG A 16 2.21 9.98 0.15
CA ARG A 16 0.97 9.68 -0.59
C ARG A 16 1.26 8.79 -1.80
N GLN A 17 2.36 9.03 -2.51
CA GLN A 17 2.80 8.16 -3.60
C GLN A 17 3.15 6.75 -3.11
N ILE A 18 3.87 6.64 -1.99
CA ILE A 18 4.20 5.35 -1.38
C ILE A 18 2.92 4.59 -1.00
N TYR A 19 1.94 5.26 -0.39
CA TYR A 19 0.65 4.68 -0.07
C TYR A 19 -0.09 4.13 -1.30
N LEU A 20 -0.15 4.91 -2.38
CA LEU A 20 -0.77 4.48 -3.64
C LEU A 20 -0.03 3.28 -4.25
N PHE A 21 1.29 3.27 -4.14
CA PHE A 21 2.10 2.13 -4.59
C PHE A 21 1.82 0.87 -3.76
N SER A 22 1.74 0.98 -2.43
CA SER A 22 1.38 -0.15 -1.56
C SER A 22 -0.02 -0.68 -1.85
N GLN A 23 -1.00 0.20 -2.13
CA GLN A 23 -2.34 -0.21 -2.58
C GLN A 23 -2.29 -1.01 -3.88
N TRP A 24 -1.57 -0.52 -4.89
CA TRP A 24 -1.41 -1.21 -6.16
C TRP A 24 -0.72 -2.57 -5.99
N LEU A 25 0.29 -2.65 -5.14
CA LEU A 25 1.01 -3.89 -4.90
C LEU A 25 0.14 -4.96 -4.22
N LEU A 26 -0.73 -4.57 -3.29
CA LEU A 26 -1.74 -5.48 -2.71
C LEU A 26 -2.67 -6.05 -3.79
N GLN A 27 -3.19 -5.20 -4.68
CA GLN A 27 -4.03 -5.65 -5.79
C GLN A 27 -3.30 -6.63 -6.72
N LYS A 28 -1.99 -6.43 -6.93
CA LYS A 28 -1.17 -7.35 -7.72
C LYS A 28 -0.98 -8.70 -7.05
N LEU A 29 -0.75 -8.73 -5.74
CA LEU A 29 -0.66 -9.97 -4.97
C LEU A 29 -1.98 -10.74 -5.00
N ASP A 30 -3.11 -10.04 -4.84
CA ASP A 30 -4.44 -10.65 -4.92
C ASP A 30 -4.70 -11.27 -6.31
N ALA A 31 -4.38 -10.55 -7.39
CA ALA A 31 -4.53 -11.07 -8.75
C ALA A 31 -3.62 -12.29 -9.05
N GLN A 32 -2.41 -12.31 -8.49
CA GLN A 32 -1.52 -13.46 -8.59
C GLN A 32 -2.08 -14.67 -7.85
N ALA A 33 -2.61 -14.47 -6.64
CA ALA A 33 -3.26 -15.54 -5.88
C ALA A 33 -4.45 -16.13 -6.64
N GLU A 34 -5.35 -15.30 -7.19
CA GLU A 34 -6.48 -15.74 -8.01
C GLU A 34 -6.04 -16.59 -9.21
N THR A 35 -4.98 -16.15 -9.90
CA THR A 35 -4.42 -16.88 -11.05
C THR A 35 -3.90 -18.26 -10.65
N LEU A 36 -3.26 -18.37 -9.48
CA LEU A 36 -2.76 -19.64 -8.96
C LEU A 36 -3.89 -20.57 -8.52
N THR A 37 -4.90 -20.06 -7.83
CA THR A 37 -6.09 -20.82 -7.44
C THR A 37 -6.85 -21.34 -8.66
N GLU A 38 -6.92 -20.56 -9.74
CA GLU A 38 -7.52 -21.02 -11.00
C GLU A 38 -6.72 -22.16 -11.65
N LYS A 39 -5.38 -22.07 -11.64
CA LYS A 39 -4.51 -23.17 -12.10
C LYS A 39 -4.68 -24.43 -11.26
N GLU A 40 -4.75 -24.28 -9.94
CA GLU A 40 -5.01 -25.38 -9.01
C GLU A 40 -6.34 -26.07 -9.34
N ARG A 41 -7.43 -25.32 -9.49
CA ARG A 41 -8.75 -25.85 -9.86
C ARG A 41 -8.70 -26.66 -11.16
N ARG A 42 -8.04 -26.14 -12.20
CA ARG A 42 -7.89 -26.85 -13.48
C ARG A 42 -7.16 -28.18 -13.33
N ILE A 43 -6.11 -28.24 -12.50
CA ILE A 43 -5.38 -29.48 -12.23
C ILE A 43 -6.29 -30.47 -11.50
N LEU A 44 -7.04 -30.01 -10.49
CA LEU A 44 -7.97 -30.85 -9.73
C LEU A 44 -9.11 -31.39 -10.61
N THR A 45 -9.68 -30.56 -11.48
CA THR A 45 -10.70 -31.00 -12.45
C THR A 45 -10.16 -32.02 -13.44
N ALA A 46 -8.91 -31.84 -13.91
CA ALA A 46 -8.26 -32.81 -14.78
C ALA A 46 -7.98 -34.14 -14.06
N LEU A 47 -7.62 -34.09 -12.78
CA LEU A 47 -7.44 -35.29 -11.95
C LEU A 47 -8.75 -36.04 -11.72
N SER A 48 -9.87 -35.34 -11.53
CA SER A 48 -11.17 -35.96 -11.28
C SER A 48 -11.83 -36.57 -12.52
N GLY A 49 -11.35 -36.25 -13.72
CA GLY A 49 -12.01 -36.60 -15.00
C GLY A 49 -11.36 -37.73 -15.83
N GLY A 50 -10.22 -38.30 -15.42
CA GLY A 50 -9.44 -39.23 -16.26
C GLY A 50 -9.55 -40.71 -15.90
N GLU A 51 -9.59 -41.60 -16.90
CA GLU A 51 -9.61 -43.07 -16.76
C GLU A 51 -8.25 -43.70 -16.34
N LEU A 52 -8.31 -44.68 -15.43
CA LEU A 52 -7.27 -45.13 -14.47
C LEU A 52 -5.95 -45.72 -15.02
N ALA A 53 -5.71 -45.85 -16.33
CA ALA A 53 -4.58 -46.64 -16.85
C ALA A 53 -3.28 -45.86 -17.17
N GLN A 54 -3.34 -44.52 -17.32
CA GLN A 54 -2.17 -43.66 -17.60
C GLN A 54 -1.77 -42.76 -16.41
N HIS A 55 -2.33 -43.03 -15.23
CA HIS A 55 -2.41 -42.08 -14.14
C HIS A 55 -1.16 -41.92 -13.29
N ASP A 56 -0.33 -42.94 -13.04
CA ASP A 56 0.72 -42.78 -12.02
C ASP A 56 1.72 -41.65 -12.32
N ARG A 57 2.17 -41.52 -13.58
CA ARG A 57 3.03 -40.40 -14.00
C ARG A 57 2.27 -39.07 -14.06
N PHE A 58 1.00 -39.10 -14.45
CA PHE A 58 0.15 -37.91 -14.52
C PHE A 58 -0.16 -37.36 -13.12
N ILE A 59 -0.53 -38.22 -12.18
CA ILE A 59 -0.78 -37.94 -10.77
C ILE A 59 0.50 -37.40 -10.12
N ALA A 60 1.66 -38.04 -10.35
CA ALA A 60 2.93 -37.55 -9.82
C ALA A 60 3.24 -36.12 -10.32
N ASN A 61 3.09 -35.86 -11.62
CA ASN A 61 3.30 -34.54 -12.20
C ASN A 61 2.28 -33.50 -11.70
N ALA A 62 1.01 -33.88 -11.56
CA ALA A 62 -0.03 -33.02 -11.02
C ALA A 62 0.24 -32.68 -9.55
N ALA A 63 0.64 -33.66 -8.75
CA ALA A 63 1.00 -33.47 -7.34
C ALA A 63 2.22 -32.54 -7.19
N GLU A 64 3.24 -32.67 -8.05
CA GLU A 64 4.37 -31.75 -8.04
C GLU A 64 3.95 -30.31 -8.39
N ARG A 65 3.10 -30.15 -9.41
CA ARG A 65 2.56 -28.83 -9.79
C ARG A 65 1.71 -28.22 -8.68
N LEU A 66 0.86 -29.01 -8.02
CA LEU A 66 0.06 -28.57 -6.88
C LEU A 66 0.95 -28.16 -5.70
N ARG A 67 2.02 -28.91 -5.40
CA ARG A 67 2.98 -28.52 -4.36
C ARG A 67 3.66 -27.19 -4.66
N LYS A 68 4.06 -26.96 -5.92
CA LYS A 68 4.63 -25.67 -6.36
C LYS A 68 3.62 -24.53 -6.19
N ILE A 69 2.37 -24.73 -6.63
CA ILE A 69 1.30 -23.74 -6.46
C ILE A 69 1.05 -23.42 -4.98
N LEU A 70 0.98 -24.43 -4.12
CA LEU A 70 0.80 -24.23 -2.68
C LEU A 70 1.96 -23.44 -2.07
N HIS A 71 3.19 -23.73 -2.48
CA HIS A 71 4.36 -22.98 -2.03
C HIS A 71 4.30 -21.51 -2.47
N GLU A 72 4.00 -21.24 -3.74
CA GLU A 72 3.83 -19.88 -4.27
C GLU A 72 2.69 -19.13 -3.56
N LEU A 73 1.57 -19.80 -3.26
CA LEU A 73 0.46 -19.21 -2.50
C LEU A 73 0.86 -18.85 -1.06
N MET A 74 1.68 -19.69 -0.41
CA MET A 74 2.22 -19.38 0.91
C MET A 74 3.13 -18.14 0.87
N GLU A 75 4.01 -18.04 -0.13
CA GLU A 75 4.87 -16.86 -0.31
C GLU A 75 4.06 -15.59 -0.56
N ILE A 76 3.03 -15.66 -1.41
CA ILE A 76 2.13 -14.53 -1.67
C ILE A 76 1.38 -14.13 -0.41
N THR A 77 0.90 -15.09 0.39
CA THR A 77 0.19 -14.81 1.65
C THR A 77 1.11 -14.08 2.63
N ALA A 78 2.35 -14.55 2.81
CA ALA A 78 3.33 -13.90 3.67
C ALA A 78 3.72 -12.49 3.15
N ALA A 79 3.87 -12.33 1.83
CA ALA A 79 4.13 -11.03 1.22
C ALA A 79 2.96 -10.06 1.44
N ARG A 80 1.73 -10.55 1.33
CA ARG A 80 0.48 -9.80 1.53
C ARG A 80 0.34 -9.34 2.97
N GLU A 81 0.62 -10.20 3.95
CA GLU A 81 0.59 -9.83 5.37
C GLU A 81 1.58 -8.70 5.69
N LYS A 82 2.82 -8.82 5.20
CA LYS A 82 3.84 -7.77 5.36
C LYS A 82 3.40 -6.47 4.71
N MET A 83 2.85 -6.54 3.49
CA MET A 83 2.38 -5.36 2.78
C MET A 83 1.18 -4.71 3.45
N ASN A 84 0.25 -5.48 4.01
CA ASN A 84 -0.89 -4.96 4.76
C ASN A 84 -0.45 -4.22 6.04
N ALA A 85 0.57 -4.71 6.73
CA ALA A 85 1.15 -4.04 7.89
C ALA A 85 1.76 -2.67 7.49
N GLU A 86 2.56 -2.65 6.41
CA GLU A 86 3.14 -1.40 5.90
C GLU A 86 2.09 -0.43 5.34
N PHE A 87 1.08 -0.93 4.63
CA PHE A 87 -0.03 -0.13 4.14
C PHE A 87 -0.79 0.54 5.28
N SER A 88 -1.09 -0.20 6.36
CA SER A 88 -1.74 0.34 7.55
C SER A 88 -0.88 1.41 8.23
N ARG A 89 0.43 1.17 8.35
CA ARG A 89 1.39 2.13 8.89
C ARG A 89 1.44 3.42 8.06
N GLN A 90 1.50 3.30 6.74
CA GLN A 90 1.54 4.45 5.83
C GLN A 90 0.26 5.27 5.89
N MET A 91 -0.89 4.61 6.02
CA MET A 91 -2.19 5.27 6.20
C MET A 91 -2.22 6.13 7.47
N MET A 92 -1.76 5.57 8.60
CA MET A 92 -1.67 6.31 9.87
C MET A 92 -0.70 7.50 9.77
N LEU A 93 0.44 7.30 9.09
CA LEU A 93 1.42 8.36 8.90
C LEU A 93 0.87 9.49 8.03
N LEU A 94 0.15 9.18 6.95
CA LEU A 94 -0.51 10.17 6.11
C LEU A 94 -1.50 11.03 6.89
N LYS A 95 -2.37 10.39 7.67
CA LYS A 95 -3.34 11.10 8.52
C LYS A 95 -2.65 12.05 9.49
N THR A 96 -1.57 11.58 10.12
CA THR A 96 -0.79 12.38 11.09
C THR A 96 -0.10 13.57 10.41
N MET A 97 0.44 13.36 9.20
CA MET A 97 1.08 14.42 8.41
C MET A 97 0.07 15.46 7.93
N GLU A 98 -1.13 15.03 7.53
CA GLU A 98 -2.22 15.92 7.12
C GLU A 98 -2.68 16.81 8.27
N GLU A 99 -2.89 16.24 9.46
CA GLU A 99 -3.21 16.99 10.67
C GLU A 99 -2.11 18.01 11.03
N ARG A 100 -0.84 17.60 10.90
CA ARG A 100 0.29 18.49 11.16
C ARG A 100 0.38 19.63 10.14
N LEU A 101 0.18 19.35 8.86
CA LEU A 101 0.15 20.37 7.81
C LEU A 101 -0.97 21.37 8.04
N ARG A 102 -2.17 20.88 8.42
CA ARG A 102 -3.29 21.74 8.76
C ARG A 102 -2.96 22.70 9.91
N LYS A 103 -2.36 22.20 10.98
CA LYS A 103 -1.94 23.04 12.12
C LYS A 103 -0.93 24.10 11.71
N ILE A 104 0.09 23.71 10.94
CA ILE A 104 1.14 24.63 10.49
C ILE A 104 0.55 25.72 9.59
N ARG A 105 -0.33 25.38 8.65
CA ARG A 105 -1.01 26.37 7.80
C ARG A 105 -1.86 27.34 8.63
N MET A 106 -2.52 26.87 9.70
CA MET A 106 -3.26 27.74 10.62
C MET A 106 -2.33 28.69 11.39
N ASP A 107 -1.19 28.19 11.84
CA ASP A 107 -0.19 29.01 12.54
C ASP A 107 0.44 30.05 11.60
N GLU A 108 0.74 29.68 10.36
CA GLU A 108 1.24 30.58 9.32
C GLU A 108 0.23 31.69 9.00
N ALA A 109 -1.06 31.35 8.89
CA ALA A 109 -2.12 32.33 8.67
C ALA A 109 -2.24 33.32 9.84
N ARG A 110 -2.19 32.84 11.09
CA ARG A 110 -2.22 33.70 12.28
C ARG A 110 -1.00 34.61 12.36
N GLN A 111 0.18 34.11 12.01
CA GLN A 111 1.40 34.90 11.97
C GLN A 111 1.31 36.00 10.91
N ALA A 112 0.80 35.67 9.71
CA ALA A 112 0.60 36.66 8.66
C ALA A 112 -0.41 37.75 9.05
N GLU A 113 -1.50 37.39 9.73
CA GLU A 113 -2.48 38.34 10.26
C GLU A 113 -1.88 39.25 11.34
N GLN A 114 -1.12 38.69 12.29
CA GLN A 114 -0.39 39.46 13.29
C GLN A 114 0.61 40.43 12.66
N GLN A 115 1.36 39.97 11.66
CA GLN A 115 2.30 40.81 10.92
C GLN A 115 1.58 41.98 10.25
N SER A 116 0.46 41.70 9.57
CA SER A 116 -0.35 42.75 8.93
C SER A 116 -0.92 43.76 9.93
N LEU A 117 -1.32 43.32 11.12
CA LEU A 117 -1.79 44.22 12.18
C LEU A 117 -0.67 45.12 12.71
N LEU A 118 0.53 44.56 12.92
CA LEU A 118 1.71 45.32 13.32
C LEU A 118 2.09 46.36 12.25
N ASP A 119 2.10 45.95 10.98
CA ASP A 119 2.39 46.86 9.86
C ASP A 119 1.37 48.01 9.79
N LEU A 120 0.08 47.73 10.02
CA LEU A 120 -0.97 48.76 10.08
C LEU A 120 -0.81 49.70 11.28
N MET A 121 -0.37 49.18 12.44
CA MET A 121 -0.05 50.03 13.59
C MET A 121 1.14 50.94 13.30
N ASP A 122 2.20 50.42 12.70
CA ASP A 122 3.39 51.20 12.32
C ASP A 122 3.06 52.31 11.31
N ILE A 123 2.15 52.06 10.37
CA ILE A 123 1.66 53.09 9.44
C ILE A 123 0.84 54.17 10.17
N ARG A 124 0.05 53.80 11.18
CA ARG A 124 -0.84 54.74 11.90
C ARG A 124 -0.12 55.58 12.96
N PHE A 125 0.99 55.08 13.51
CA PHE A 125 1.76 55.75 14.56
C PHE A 125 3.05 56.41 14.05
N ARG A 126 3.23 56.49 12.73
CA ARG A 126 4.18 57.40 12.05
C ARG A 126 3.46 58.65 11.57
#